data_AF-A0A9C8E512-F1
#
_entry.id   AF-A0A9C8E512-F1
#
_cell.length_a   1.000
_cell.length_b   1.000
_cell.length_c   1.000
_cell.angle_alpha   90.00
_cell.angle_beta   90.00
_cell.angle_gamma   90.00
#
_symmetry.space_group_name_H-M   'P 1'
#
loop_
_entity.id
_entity.type
_entity.pdbx_description
1 polymer ?
#
loop_
_entity_poly.entity_id
_entity_poly.type
_entity_poly.pdbx_seq_one_letter_code
_entity_poly.pdbx_strand_id
1 'polypeptide(L)'
;MSLKPTDYPRPPQDTGRGIHWSAIPYHGKALSDIDFWLGELKAMGFTWVKLLDDGGGSSLELCKVLLENGIMPVVRLYRYQPNPGHIGGREDQTVGKLVEIGVRYFETNNEPNLAVEWKDGRIPPDWMKIVAENFIIDANIVTKHGGIILMPAMSPGSQFRKYLETFKEAGADEFFSSGKAAIAHHNYWGNHPLNYPYDEVNQKEHPGATVFEDSYCWLSWYALLEDFRKVFGYYVPVLETEGGLWPGQRDDNRYPETTPESMAEQLTFVAKFMQGDEKVVLPDGTELSVLKEPGTYYFCTGWWLIANELMGHTDTAWSSHAWYQLDKHLPVVDALKALGSHPRKEGVPEEEVEPEPQPEVEPTPTLQWDPRLDELGVKLVKGDVSKPRFALVEARWYDEQESQGRHHIFVEVIKDGKRALDQQVAFGWPDNCYVKGLSPTGKYAADFPMYAPIGTIGAGPYWVKVFTAESDKVEGLGLGTPETPHLAIHTSFSLKFQWVEAEGAPPPPKPEELAQTLWETAKASASPHGLIMPLNKEAPTFKVAQEQGLGFRLSPEVEFTFKDKKYLGQIFEQGYVIFEVPKWDEPIILPREEGSPHPWETL
;
A
#
# COMPACT_ATOMS: atom_id res chain seq x y z
N MET A 1 9.84 -8.15 1.92
CA MET A 1 9.63 -6.78 2.42
C MET A 1 8.50 -6.16 1.60
N SER A 2 7.56 -5.44 2.22
CA SER A 2 6.60 -4.63 1.44
C SER A 2 7.32 -3.37 0.97
N LEU A 3 7.21 -3.06 -0.32
CA LEU A 3 7.68 -1.78 -0.86
C LEU A 3 6.93 -0.63 -0.20
N LYS A 4 7.62 0.49 -0.02
CA LYS A 4 7.08 1.77 0.45
C LYS A 4 6.99 2.76 -0.72
N PRO A 5 6.16 3.80 -0.63
CA PRO A 5 6.13 4.86 -1.66
C PRO A 5 7.50 5.50 -1.89
N THR A 6 8.33 5.61 -0.83
CA THR A 6 9.68 6.19 -0.88
C THR A 6 10.68 5.34 -1.68
N ASP A 7 10.34 4.10 -2.01
CA ASP A 7 11.20 3.24 -2.83
C ASP A 7 11.13 3.61 -4.32
N TYR A 8 10.20 4.49 -4.70
CA TYR A 8 9.99 4.96 -6.06
C TYR A 8 10.47 6.42 -6.22
N PRO A 9 11.21 6.76 -7.29
CA PRO A 9 11.72 8.12 -7.51
C PRO A 9 10.60 9.18 -7.60
N ARG A 10 10.81 10.33 -6.98
CA ARG A 10 9.92 11.50 -7.03
C ARG A 10 10.71 12.77 -7.38
N PRO A 11 10.07 13.81 -7.94
CA PRO A 11 10.73 15.09 -8.16
C PRO A 11 11.16 15.74 -6.83
N PRO A 12 12.28 16.49 -6.80
CA PRO A 12 12.65 17.28 -5.64
C PRO A 12 11.60 18.38 -5.46
N GLN A 13 10.97 18.47 -4.28
CA GLN A 13 9.84 19.38 -4.00
C GLN A 13 8.49 18.94 -4.60
N ASP A 14 8.29 17.63 -4.74
CA ASP A 14 7.09 17.03 -5.29
C ASP A 14 5.77 17.64 -4.76
N THR A 15 4.98 18.24 -5.65
CA THR A 15 3.66 18.80 -5.34
C THR A 15 2.52 17.82 -5.61
N GLY A 16 2.82 16.68 -6.24
CA GLY A 16 1.82 15.75 -6.80
C GLY A 16 1.05 16.32 -8.00
N ARG A 17 1.30 17.57 -8.41
CA ARG A 17 0.65 18.16 -9.58
C ARG A 17 1.41 17.74 -10.84
N GLY A 18 0.71 17.08 -11.74
CA GLY A 18 1.18 16.75 -13.08
C GLY A 18 0.21 17.13 -14.19
N ILE A 19 0.79 17.30 -15.38
CA ILE A 19 0.12 17.78 -16.60
C ILE A 19 0.63 17.00 -17.81
N HIS A 20 -0.26 16.73 -18.76
CA HIS A 20 0.12 16.22 -20.07
C HIS A 20 0.59 17.37 -20.96
N TRP A 21 1.79 17.23 -21.53
CA TRP A 21 2.50 18.27 -22.26
C TRP A 21 1.85 18.63 -23.60
N SER A 22 1.86 17.69 -24.54
CA SER A 22 1.20 17.86 -25.84
C SER A 22 0.94 16.49 -26.44
N ALA A 23 -0.08 16.38 -27.29
CA ALA A 23 -0.45 15.15 -27.98
C ALA A 23 0.50 14.79 -29.17
N ILE A 24 1.69 15.41 -29.23
CA ILE A 24 2.70 15.13 -30.26
C ILE A 24 4.01 14.62 -29.65
N PRO A 25 4.75 13.76 -30.38
CA PRO A 25 6.07 13.30 -29.94
C PRO A 25 7.21 14.27 -30.28
N TYR A 26 6.97 15.37 -31.00
CA TYR A 26 8.01 16.30 -31.47
C TYR A 26 7.94 17.66 -30.76
N HIS A 27 9.02 18.01 -30.06
CA HIS A 27 9.01 19.12 -29.11
C HIS A 27 9.74 20.39 -29.58
N GLY A 28 10.19 20.45 -30.84
CA GLY A 28 11.05 21.53 -31.32
C GLY A 28 10.45 22.93 -31.18
N LYS A 29 9.14 23.08 -31.43
CA LYS A 29 8.45 24.35 -31.25
C LYS A 29 8.34 24.72 -29.76
N ALA A 30 7.95 23.78 -28.91
CA ALA A 30 7.90 24.01 -27.46
C ALA A 30 9.30 24.37 -26.89
N LEU A 31 10.35 23.69 -27.35
CA LEU A 31 11.74 23.97 -26.97
C LEU A 31 12.22 25.36 -27.41
N SER A 32 11.70 25.90 -28.53
CA SER A 32 12.03 27.27 -28.94
C SER A 32 11.47 28.35 -28.00
N ASP A 33 10.42 28.01 -27.24
CA ASP A 33 9.75 28.89 -26.28
C ASP A 33 9.87 28.34 -24.84
N ILE A 34 10.94 27.60 -24.55
CA ILE A 34 11.04 26.78 -23.33
C ILE A 34 11.02 27.60 -22.03
N ASP A 35 11.58 28.80 -22.03
CA ASP A 35 11.58 29.68 -20.87
C ASP A 35 10.15 30.08 -20.46
N PHE A 36 9.29 30.32 -21.45
CA PHE A 36 7.88 30.59 -21.20
C PHE A 36 7.22 29.37 -20.57
N TRP A 37 7.33 28.20 -21.20
CA TRP A 37 6.65 27.00 -20.71
C TRP A 37 7.15 26.54 -19.34
N LEU A 38 8.46 26.61 -19.07
CA LEU A 38 9.00 26.34 -17.74
C LEU A 38 8.49 27.35 -16.71
N GLY A 39 8.38 28.63 -17.08
CA GLY A 39 7.79 29.66 -16.24
C GLY A 39 6.35 29.33 -15.88
N GLU A 40 5.55 28.90 -16.86
CA GLU A 40 4.15 28.53 -16.66
C GLU A 40 4.00 27.27 -15.80
N LEU A 41 4.80 26.22 -16.05
CA LEU A 41 4.81 25.00 -15.23
C LEU A 41 5.11 25.33 -13.76
N LYS A 42 6.16 26.12 -13.51
CA LYS A 42 6.56 26.52 -12.16
C LYS A 42 5.51 27.40 -11.49
N ALA A 43 4.93 28.35 -12.22
CA ALA A 43 3.91 29.24 -11.69
C ALA A 43 2.65 28.49 -11.26
N MET A 44 2.28 27.42 -11.99
CA MET A 44 1.16 26.54 -11.64
C MET A 44 1.55 25.43 -10.64
N GLY A 45 2.83 25.32 -10.27
CA GLY A 45 3.32 24.35 -9.30
C GLY A 45 3.41 22.91 -9.82
N PHE A 46 3.56 22.72 -11.12
CA PHE A 46 3.73 21.38 -11.70
C PHE A 46 5.13 20.84 -11.46
N THR A 47 5.22 19.63 -10.89
CA THR A 47 6.47 18.90 -10.70
C THR A 47 6.52 17.60 -11.50
N TRP A 48 5.43 17.24 -12.17
CA TRP A 48 5.34 16.09 -13.06
C TRP A 48 4.89 16.53 -14.46
N VAL A 49 5.50 15.97 -15.50
CA VAL A 49 5.08 16.21 -16.88
C VAL A 49 5.00 14.90 -17.63
N LYS A 50 3.81 14.58 -18.15
CA LYS A 50 3.62 13.49 -19.11
C LYS A 50 3.93 14.00 -20.51
N LEU A 51 4.73 13.25 -21.28
CA LEU A 51 5.05 13.60 -22.67
C LEU A 51 5.23 12.37 -23.55
N LEU A 52 5.20 12.59 -24.87
CA LEU A 52 5.40 11.56 -25.88
C LEU A 52 6.82 11.59 -26.45
N ASP A 53 7.34 10.40 -26.77
CA ASP A 53 8.56 10.19 -27.56
C ASP A 53 8.24 9.33 -28.79
N ASP A 54 8.90 9.59 -29.92
CA ASP A 54 8.68 8.84 -31.17
C ASP A 54 9.36 7.46 -31.21
N GLY A 55 9.90 7.01 -30.07
CA GLY A 55 10.69 5.80 -29.94
C GLY A 55 12.17 6.00 -30.27
N GLY A 56 12.58 7.19 -30.73
CA GLY A 56 13.95 7.51 -31.10
C GLY A 56 14.59 8.66 -30.35
N GLY A 57 14.01 9.10 -29.23
CA GLY A 57 14.58 10.15 -28.41
C GLY A 57 14.17 11.55 -28.86
N SER A 58 13.04 11.70 -29.55
CA SER A 58 12.48 13.02 -29.88
C SER A 58 12.21 13.88 -28.64
N SER A 59 12.04 13.25 -27.48
CA SER A 59 11.83 13.90 -26.18
C SER A 59 13.11 14.16 -25.38
N LEU A 60 14.28 13.70 -25.83
CA LEU A 60 15.51 13.69 -25.04
C LEU A 60 15.88 15.08 -24.50
N GLU A 61 15.89 16.09 -25.38
CA GLU A 61 16.26 17.46 -24.98
C GLU A 61 15.22 18.08 -24.04
N LEU A 62 13.92 17.82 -24.27
CA LEU A 62 12.87 18.28 -23.36
C LEU A 62 13.01 17.63 -21.98
N CYS A 63 13.28 16.32 -21.92
CA CYS A 63 13.48 15.59 -20.67
C CYS A 63 14.68 16.15 -19.87
N LYS A 64 15.80 16.46 -20.52
CA LYS A 64 16.95 17.10 -19.85
C LYS A 64 16.54 18.40 -19.19
N VAL A 65 15.87 19.27 -19.96
CA VAL A 65 15.44 20.58 -19.47
C VAL A 65 14.46 20.44 -18.29
N LEU A 66 13.49 19.52 -18.36
CA LEU A 66 12.56 19.27 -17.27
C LEU A 66 13.30 18.80 -16.00
N LEU A 67 14.19 17.82 -16.14
CA LEU A 67 14.98 17.26 -15.03
C LEU A 67 15.90 18.30 -14.38
N GLU A 68 16.60 19.11 -15.17
CA GLU A 68 17.42 20.23 -14.69
C GLU A 68 16.61 21.27 -13.91
N ASN A 69 15.30 21.33 -14.13
CA ASN A 69 14.37 22.22 -13.45
C ASN A 69 13.56 21.53 -12.34
N GLY A 70 13.94 20.31 -11.94
CA GLY A 70 13.29 19.57 -10.86
C GLY A 70 11.91 19.01 -11.22
N ILE A 71 11.59 18.91 -12.51
CA ILE A 71 10.32 18.40 -13.00
C ILE A 71 10.53 16.98 -13.52
N MET A 72 9.74 16.02 -12.99
CA MET A 72 9.85 14.61 -13.33
C MET A 72 9.09 14.28 -14.62
N PRO A 73 9.76 13.80 -15.68
CA PRO A 73 9.08 13.34 -16.88
C PRO A 73 8.53 11.92 -16.73
N VAL A 74 7.31 11.71 -17.23
CA VAL A 74 6.74 10.39 -17.50
C VAL A 74 6.65 10.22 -19.01
N VAL A 75 7.47 9.35 -19.60
CA VAL A 75 7.64 9.28 -21.06
C VAL A 75 6.80 8.16 -21.65
N ARG A 76 5.90 8.47 -22.59
CA ARG A 76 5.20 7.45 -23.39
C ARG A 76 5.93 7.29 -24.70
N LEU A 77 6.41 6.08 -24.97
CA LEU A 77 6.93 5.70 -26.28
C LEU A 77 5.74 5.55 -27.22
N TYR A 78 5.46 6.60 -27.97
CA TYR A 78 4.29 6.70 -28.82
C TYR A 78 4.39 5.75 -30.01
N ARG A 79 3.37 4.91 -30.17
CA ARG A 79 3.17 4.05 -31.32
C ARG A 79 1.71 4.18 -31.74
N TYR A 80 1.46 4.46 -33.01
CA TYR A 80 0.11 4.42 -33.55
C TYR A 80 -0.40 2.97 -33.53
N GLN A 81 -1.56 2.73 -32.93
CA GLN A 81 -2.15 1.40 -32.76
C GLN A 81 -1.15 0.40 -32.14
N PRO A 82 -0.76 0.59 -30.87
CA PRO A 82 0.27 -0.21 -30.21
C PRO A 82 -0.11 -1.69 -30.09
N ASN A 83 -1.39 -2.05 -30.22
CA ASN A 83 -1.89 -3.41 -30.00
C ASN A 83 -2.24 -4.16 -31.30
N PRO A 84 -1.96 -5.48 -31.40
CA PRO A 84 -0.97 -6.20 -30.61
C PRO A 84 0.45 -5.71 -30.96
N GLY A 85 1.29 -5.54 -29.95
CA GLY A 85 2.69 -5.13 -30.15
C GLY A 85 3.42 -4.71 -28.88
N HIS A 86 4.74 -4.83 -28.93
CA HIS A 86 5.68 -4.51 -27.85
C HIS A 86 6.83 -3.64 -28.41
N ILE A 87 7.54 -2.91 -27.56
CA ILE A 87 8.70 -2.11 -27.96
C ILE A 87 9.92 -3.00 -28.23
N GLY A 88 10.96 -2.46 -28.89
CA GLY A 88 12.21 -3.16 -29.14
C GLY A 88 13.14 -2.37 -30.07
N GLY A 89 14.37 -2.82 -30.29
CA GLY A 89 15.27 -2.19 -31.26
C GLY A 89 15.57 -0.71 -30.97
N ARG A 90 14.94 0.22 -31.71
CA ARG A 90 15.15 1.67 -31.57
C ARG A 90 14.67 2.15 -30.20
N GLU A 91 13.51 1.68 -29.76
CA GLU A 91 12.88 2.03 -28.49
C GLU A 91 13.71 1.58 -27.29
N ASP A 92 14.30 0.38 -27.33
CA ASP A 92 15.23 -0.13 -26.29
C ASP A 92 16.41 0.84 -26.10
N GLN A 93 17.05 1.25 -27.20
CA GLN A 93 18.16 2.22 -27.15
C GLN A 93 17.72 3.59 -26.61
N THR A 94 16.51 4.01 -26.95
CA THR A 94 15.94 5.28 -26.47
C THR A 94 15.67 5.24 -24.97
N VAL A 95 15.12 4.14 -24.44
CA VAL A 95 14.94 3.98 -22.99
C VAL A 95 16.27 4.11 -22.27
N GLY A 96 17.32 3.42 -22.74
CA GLY A 96 18.67 3.53 -22.15
C GLY A 96 19.16 4.98 -22.07
N LYS A 97 19.09 5.73 -23.18
CA LYS A 97 19.50 7.15 -23.23
C LYS A 97 18.68 8.05 -22.30
N LEU A 98 17.37 7.80 -22.19
CA LEU A 98 16.50 8.57 -21.31
C LEU A 98 16.77 8.25 -19.83
N VAL A 99 17.02 6.98 -19.49
CA VAL A 99 17.39 6.60 -18.12
C VAL A 99 18.74 7.18 -17.70
N GLU A 100 19.72 7.21 -18.61
CA GLU A 100 21.05 7.81 -18.40
C GLU A 100 20.98 9.28 -17.97
N ILE A 101 20.03 10.06 -18.50
CA ILE A 101 19.85 11.48 -18.11
C ILE A 101 18.98 11.66 -16.86
N GLY A 102 18.32 10.62 -16.37
CA GLY A 102 17.52 10.67 -15.15
C GLY A 102 16.02 10.38 -15.31
N VAL A 103 15.52 10.08 -16.52
CA VAL A 103 14.12 9.64 -16.68
C VAL A 103 13.91 8.31 -15.99
N ARG A 104 12.75 8.11 -15.36
CA ARG A 104 12.44 6.88 -14.61
C ARG A 104 11.16 6.19 -15.04
N TYR A 105 10.10 6.93 -15.39
CA TYR A 105 8.79 6.34 -15.67
C TYR A 105 8.48 6.25 -17.16
N PHE A 106 8.06 5.07 -17.62
CA PHE A 106 7.80 4.79 -19.02
C PHE A 106 6.45 4.12 -19.27
N GLU A 107 5.72 4.60 -20.28
CA GLU A 107 4.57 3.92 -20.87
C GLU A 107 4.91 3.43 -22.27
N THR A 108 4.48 2.21 -22.61
CA THR A 108 4.75 1.58 -23.92
C THR A 108 3.47 1.27 -24.71
N ASN A 109 2.31 1.52 -24.11
CA ASN A 109 0.99 1.18 -24.61
C ASN A 109 -0.04 2.21 -24.08
N ASN A 110 -1.27 2.16 -24.62
CA ASN A 110 -2.37 3.07 -24.30
C ASN A 110 -3.72 2.39 -24.48
N GLU A 111 -4.65 2.67 -23.56
CA GLU A 111 -6.08 2.33 -23.60
C GLU A 111 -6.41 1.06 -24.41
N PRO A 112 -5.85 -0.10 -24.04
CA PRO A 112 -5.98 -1.33 -24.82
C PRO A 112 -7.43 -1.85 -24.87
N ASN A 113 -8.34 -1.29 -24.09
CA ASN A 113 -9.76 -1.57 -24.11
C ASN A 113 -10.52 -0.76 -25.19
N LEU A 114 -9.85 0.09 -25.97
CA LEU A 114 -10.44 0.82 -27.10
C LEU A 114 -9.99 0.25 -28.44
N ALA A 115 -10.95 0.05 -29.35
CA ALA A 115 -10.67 -0.54 -30.67
C ALA A 115 -9.70 0.30 -31.51
N VAL A 116 -9.69 1.62 -31.32
CA VAL A 116 -8.80 2.55 -32.05
C VAL A 116 -7.32 2.32 -31.75
N GLU A 117 -6.99 1.71 -30.60
CA GLU A 117 -5.62 1.39 -30.19
C GLU A 117 -5.12 0.03 -30.73
N TRP A 118 -5.96 -0.66 -31.49
CA TRP A 118 -5.63 -1.92 -32.13
C TRP A 118 -5.42 -1.75 -33.62
N LYS A 119 -4.44 -2.48 -34.15
CA LYS A 119 -4.27 -2.69 -35.58
C LYS A 119 -5.58 -3.19 -36.16
N ASP A 120 -5.95 -2.63 -37.29
CA ASP A 120 -7.23 -2.90 -37.98
C ASP A 120 -8.50 -2.48 -37.21
N GLY A 121 -8.38 -1.77 -36.09
CA GLY A 121 -9.52 -1.22 -35.35
C GLY A 121 -10.37 -2.29 -34.65
N ARG A 122 -9.78 -3.41 -34.23
CA ARG A 122 -10.51 -4.55 -33.64
C ARG A 122 -9.84 -5.08 -32.39
N ILE A 123 -10.61 -5.21 -31.31
CA ILE A 123 -10.17 -5.83 -30.06
C ILE A 123 -10.38 -7.35 -30.13
N PRO A 124 -9.32 -8.18 -30.04
CA PRO A 124 -9.45 -9.63 -29.97
C PRO A 124 -10.18 -10.09 -28.69
N PRO A 125 -10.87 -11.24 -28.69
CA PRO A 125 -11.52 -11.76 -27.47
C PRO A 125 -10.58 -11.97 -26.28
N ASP A 126 -9.31 -12.30 -26.54
CA ASP A 126 -8.26 -12.55 -25.55
C ASP A 126 -7.31 -11.35 -25.37
N TRP A 127 -7.77 -10.14 -25.69
CA TRP A 127 -6.94 -8.93 -25.70
C TRP A 127 -6.20 -8.67 -24.38
N MET A 128 -6.81 -8.91 -23.22
CA MET A 128 -6.16 -8.67 -21.92
C MET A 128 -4.91 -9.51 -21.75
N LYS A 129 -4.95 -10.77 -22.21
CA LYS A 129 -3.82 -11.69 -22.18
C LYS A 129 -2.72 -11.22 -23.13
N ILE A 130 -3.08 -10.84 -24.35
CA ILE A 130 -2.14 -10.30 -25.34
C ILE A 130 -1.40 -9.07 -24.79
N VAL A 131 -2.13 -8.17 -24.12
CA VAL A 131 -1.56 -6.95 -23.53
C VAL A 131 -0.66 -7.28 -22.36
N ALA A 132 -1.08 -8.18 -21.47
CA ALA A 132 -0.26 -8.62 -20.34
C ALA A 132 1.05 -9.29 -20.81
N GLU A 133 0.99 -10.18 -21.81
CA GLU A 133 2.17 -10.83 -22.38
C GLU A 133 3.12 -9.82 -23.04
N ASN A 134 2.60 -8.85 -23.81
CA ASN A 134 3.42 -7.78 -24.38
C ASN A 134 4.02 -6.87 -23.29
N PHE A 135 3.28 -6.60 -22.21
CA PHE A 135 3.80 -5.85 -21.08
C PHE A 135 5.01 -6.55 -20.44
N ILE A 136 5.01 -7.88 -20.30
CA ILE A 136 6.18 -8.60 -19.77
C ILE A 136 7.41 -8.40 -20.67
N ILE A 137 7.23 -8.40 -21.99
CA ILE A 137 8.32 -8.13 -22.94
C ILE A 137 8.85 -6.70 -22.74
N ASP A 138 7.94 -5.72 -22.69
CA ASP A 138 8.28 -4.31 -22.50
C ASP A 138 8.94 -4.05 -21.14
N ALA A 139 8.45 -4.70 -20.08
CA ALA A 139 8.97 -4.61 -18.72
C ALA A 139 10.42 -5.09 -18.66
N ASN A 140 10.74 -6.21 -19.31
CA ASN A 140 12.12 -6.69 -19.41
C ASN A 140 13.04 -5.67 -20.11
N ILE A 141 12.57 -5.00 -21.16
CA ILE A 141 13.35 -3.98 -21.88
C ILE A 141 13.57 -2.75 -21.00
N VAL A 142 12.50 -2.21 -20.40
CA VAL A 142 12.58 -0.98 -19.61
C VAL A 142 13.43 -1.17 -18.36
N THR A 143 13.23 -2.28 -17.65
CA THR A 143 13.87 -2.53 -16.36
C THR A 143 15.32 -2.96 -16.49
N LYS A 144 15.71 -3.56 -17.62
CA LYS A 144 17.12 -3.81 -17.98
C LYS A 144 17.96 -2.52 -17.95
N HIS A 145 17.37 -1.37 -18.29
CA HIS A 145 18.03 -0.07 -18.24
C HIS A 145 17.91 0.65 -16.90
N GLY A 146 17.12 0.12 -15.96
CA GLY A 146 16.81 0.78 -14.68
C GLY A 146 15.60 1.73 -14.74
N GLY A 147 14.78 1.65 -15.78
CA GLY A 147 13.49 2.32 -15.82
C GLY A 147 12.40 1.56 -15.04
N ILE A 148 11.31 2.27 -14.76
CA ILE A 148 10.08 1.76 -14.16
C ILE A 148 9.00 1.79 -15.23
N ILE A 149 8.47 0.61 -15.55
CA ILE A 149 7.38 0.50 -16.53
C ILE A 149 6.02 0.74 -15.88
N LEU A 150 5.14 1.46 -16.57
CA LEU A 150 3.77 1.67 -16.14
C LEU A 150 2.85 0.65 -16.81
N MET A 151 2.04 -0.04 -16.01
CA MET A 151 0.95 -0.88 -16.50
C MET A 151 0.02 -0.02 -17.38
N PRO A 152 -0.36 -0.47 -18.59
CA PRO A 152 -1.13 0.36 -19.50
C PRO A 152 -2.47 0.77 -18.89
N ALA A 153 -2.73 2.08 -18.88
CA ALA A 153 -3.99 2.63 -18.44
C ALA A 153 -5.14 2.17 -19.36
N MET A 154 -6.31 1.93 -18.77
CA MET A 154 -7.55 1.71 -19.52
C MET A 154 -8.34 3.01 -19.60
N SER A 155 -9.21 3.14 -20.60
CA SER A 155 -10.10 4.30 -20.71
C SER A 155 -11.00 4.45 -19.47
N PRO A 156 -11.56 5.65 -19.22
CA PRO A 156 -12.43 5.93 -18.06
C PRO A 156 -13.61 4.97 -17.93
N GLY A 157 -14.05 4.73 -16.68
CA GLY A 157 -15.17 3.83 -16.37
C GLY A 157 -14.85 2.34 -16.48
N SER A 158 -13.57 1.97 -16.65
CA SER A 158 -13.15 0.57 -16.74
C SER A 158 -13.17 -0.13 -15.38
N GLN A 159 -13.49 -1.43 -15.40
CA GLN A 159 -13.36 -2.29 -14.22
C GLN A 159 -11.98 -2.96 -14.20
N PHE A 160 -11.20 -2.68 -13.15
CA PHE A 160 -9.78 -3.02 -13.11
C PHE A 160 -9.49 -4.46 -12.69
N ARG A 161 -10.36 -5.07 -11.87
CA ARG A 161 -10.09 -6.34 -11.21
C ARG A 161 -9.63 -7.45 -12.16
N LYS A 162 -10.36 -7.71 -13.24
CA LYS A 162 -10.03 -8.80 -14.16
C LYS A 162 -8.76 -8.52 -14.96
N TYR A 163 -8.51 -7.26 -15.29
CA TYR A 163 -7.30 -6.82 -15.97
C TYR A 163 -6.07 -7.04 -15.09
N LEU A 164 -6.15 -6.64 -13.83
CA LEU A 164 -5.12 -6.86 -12.81
C LEU A 164 -4.84 -8.35 -12.57
N GLU A 165 -5.89 -9.18 -12.44
CA GLU A 165 -5.76 -10.63 -12.32
C GLU A 165 -5.01 -11.23 -13.51
N THR A 166 -5.32 -10.76 -14.73
CA THR A 166 -4.67 -11.22 -15.97
C THR A 166 -3.18 -10.86 -15.99
N PHE A 167 -2.80 -9.67 -15.51
CA PHE A 167 -1.40 -9.26 -15.35
C PHE A 167 -0.69 -10.12 -14.31
N LYS A 168 -1.34 -10.41 -13.17
CA LYS A 168 -0.79 -11.30 -12.15
C LYS A 168 -0.56 -12.70 -12.69
N GLU A 169 -1.55 -13.27 -13.40
CA GLU A 169 -1.46 -14.58 -14.06
C GLU A 169 -0.34 -14.64 -15.11
N ALA A 170 -0.06 -13.54 -15.80
CA ALA A 170 1.04 -13.42 -16.76
C ALA A 170 2.43 -13.27 -16.12
N GLY A 171 2.53 -13.17 -14.79
CA GLY A 171 3.79 -13.03 -14.06
C GLY A 171 4.26 -11.60 -13.82
N ALA A 172 3.38 -10.59 -13.98
CA ALA A 172 3.76 -9.19 -13.77
C ALA A 172 4.14 -8.85 -12.31
N ASP A 173 3.74 -9.68 -11.35
CA ASP A 173 4.01 -9.52 -9.92
C ASP A 173 5.51 -9.39 -9.61
N GLU A 174 6.38 -10.06 -10.37
CA GLU A 174 7.84 -9.93 -10.23
C GLU A 174 8.31 -8.48 -10.40
N PHE A 175 7.74 -7.74 -11.37
CA PHE A 175 8.12 -6.36 -11.63
C PHE A 175 7.53 -5.40 -10.60
N PHE A 176 6.28 -5.63 -10.18
CA PHE A 176 5.63 -4.81 -9.16
C PHE A 176 6.29 -4.98 -7.79
N SER A 177 6.50 -6.22 -7.35
CA SER A 177 7.06 -6.53 -6.02
C SER A 177 8.54 -6.15 -5.86
N SER A 178 9.24 -5.91 -6.98
CA SER A 178 10.64 -5.45 -7.00
C SER A 178 10.80 -3.95 -7.25
N GLY A 179 9.71 -3.17 -7.28
CA GLY A 179 9.76 -1.72 -7.47
C GLY A 179 10.05 -1.29 -8.90
N LYS A 180 9.96 -2.22 -9.85
CA LYS A 180 10.29 -2.04 -11.27
C LYS A 180 9.09 -1.76 -12.15
N ALA A 181 7.88 -1.90 -11.60
CA ALA A 181 6.63 -1.49 -12.24
C ALA A 181 5.76 -0.66 -11.29
N ALA A 182 4.94 0.19 -11.90
CA ALA A 182 3.89 0.99 -11.28
C ALA A 182 2.68 1.04 -12.24
N ILE A 183 1.64 1.80 -11.88
CA ILE A 183 0.37 1.81 -12.63
C ILE A 183 0.21 3.17 -13.31
N ALA A 184 -0.05 3.18 -14.63
CA ALA A 184 -0.62 4.34 -15.29
C ALA A 184 -2.14 4.32 -15.16
N HIS A 185 -2.74 5.49 -14.99
CA HIS A 185 -4.19 5.64 -14.87
C HIS A 185 -4.70 6.82 -15.71
N HIS A 186 -5.81 6.60 -16.41
CA HIS A 186 -6.51 7.65 -17.16
C HIS A 186 -7.73 8.10 -16.36
N ASN A 187 -7.55 9.11 -15.51
CA ASN A 187 -8.55 9.52 -14.53
C ASN A 187 -9.40 10.70 -15.03
N TYR A 188 -10.28 10.44 -15.99
CA TYR A 188 -11.30 11.40 -16.39
C TYR A 188 -12.61 11.10 -15.67
N TRP A 189 -13.33 12.16 -15.30
CA TRP A 189 -14.62 12.05 -14.62
C TRP A 189 -15.75 12.80 -15.31
N GLY A 190 -15.57 13.10 -16.59
CA GLY A 190 -16.61 13.67 -17.45
C GLY A 190 -17.15 14.97 -16.89
N ASN A 191 -18.45 15.00 -16.60
CA ASN A 191 -19.11 16.14 -15.95
C ASN A 191 -19.65 15.79 -14.55
N HIS A 192 -19.10 14.76 -13.92
CA HIS A 192 -19.46 14.36 -12.56
C HIS A 192 -18.82 15.28 -11.51
N PRO A 193 -19.45 15.46 -10.33
CA PRO A 193 -18.83 16.13 -9.20
C PRO A 193 -17.74 15.25 -8.56
N LEU A 194 -16.83 15.85 -7.80
CA LEU A 194 -15.70 15.16 -7.17
C LEU A 194 -16.11 14.07 -6.15
N ASN A 195 -17.31 14.15 -5.58
CA ASN A 195 -17.85 13.16 -4.66
C ASN A 195 -18.70 12.06 -5.34
N TYR A 196 -18.83 12.06 -6.67
CA TYR A 196 -19.44 10.95 -7.39
C TYR A 196 -18.66 9.63 -7.15
N PRO A 197 -19.32 8.46 -7.05
CA PRO A 197 -20.76 8.20 -7.24
C PRO A 197 -21.61 8.38 -5.97
N TYR A 198 -21.06 9.01 -4.93
CA TYR A 198 -21.71 9.15 -3.61
C TYR A 198 -22.58 10.39 -3.48
N ASP A 199 -22.66 11.22 -4.52
CA ASP A 199 -23.50 12.41 -4.53
C ASP A 199 -25.00 12.07 -4.58
N GLU A 200 -25.83 13.04 -4.20
CA GLU A 200 -27.28 12.85 -4.10
C GLU A 200 -27.95 12.50 -5.44
N VAL A 201 -27.42 12.99 -6.57
CA VAL A 201 -28.01 12.76 -7.90
C VAL A 201 -27.84 11.29 -8.26
N ASN A 202 -26.62 10.77 -8.13
CA ASN A 202 -26.36 9.36 -8.43
C ASN A 202 -27.06 8.43 -7.44
N GLN A 203 -26.98 8.70 -6.14
CA GLN A 203 -27.55 7.82 -5.09
C GLN A 203 -29.08 7.72 -5.15
N LYS A 204 -29.76 8.72 -5.70
CA LYS A 204 -31.22 8.66 -5.91
C LYS A 204 -31.61 7.61 -6.94
N GLU A 205 -30.84 7.46 -8.00
CA GLU A 205 -31.11 6.50 -9.09
C GLU A 205 -30.44 5.14 -8.86
N HIS A 206 -29.28 5.15 -8.22
CA HIS A 206 -28.47 3.98 -7.89
C HIS A 206 -28.12 3.96 -6.39
N PRO A 207 -29.10 3.70 -5.51
CA PRO A 207 -28.85 3.65 -4.07
C PRO A 207 -27.79 2.61 -3.71
N GLY A 208 -26.76 3.05 -2.98
CA GLY A 208 -25.66 2.19 -2.54
C GLY A 208 -24.52 2.07 -3.55
N ALA A 209 -24.60 2.74 -4.71
CA ALA A 209 -23.52 2.73 -5.68
C ALA A 209 -22.20 3.20 -5.05
N THR A 210 -21.11 2.47 -5.32
CA THR A 210 -19.77 2.81 -4.84
C THR A 210 -18.81 3.03 -5.99
N VAL A 211 -17.66 3.65 -5.70
CA VAL A 211 -16.59 3.85 -6.69
C VAL A 211 -16.03 2.55 -7.28
N PHE A 212 -16.26 1.40 -6.61
CA PHE A 212 -15.91 0.08 -7.11
C PHE A 212 -16.87 -0.45 -8.18
N GLU A 213 -18.09 0.09 -8.23
CA GLU A 213 -19.12 -0.27 -9.20
C GLU A 213 -19.17 0.73 -10.35
N ASP A 214 -18.96 2.02 -10.05
CA ASP A 214 -18.86 3.09 -11.03
C ASP A 214 -17.57 3.90 -10.85
N SER A 215 -16.58 3.55 -11.65
CA SER A 215 -15.26 4.16 -11.67
C SER A 215 -15.15 5.28 -12.72
N TYR A 216 -16.24 5.74 -13.35
CA TYR A 216 -16.16 6.90 -14.24
C TYR A 216 -16.19 8.22 -13.44
N CYS A 217 -15.23 8.37 -12.52
CA CYS A 217 -15.21 9.42 -11.52
C CYS A 217 -13.80 9.74 -11.04
N TRP A 218 -13.62 10.88 -10.37
CA TRP A 218 -12.30 11.30 -9.90
C TRP A 218 -11.73 10.31 -8.87
N LEU A 219 -12.59 9.71 -8.03
CA LEU A 219 -12.18 8.72 -7.03
C LEU A 219 -11.73 7.37 -7.63
N SER A 220 -11.72 7.22 -8.96
CA SER A 220 -11.32 5.98 -9.63
C SER A 220 -9.87 5.56 -9.33
N TRP A 221 -8.97 6.51 -9.03
CA TRP A 221 -7.60 6.20 -8.57
C TRP A 221 -7.61 5.34 -7.30
N TYR A 222 -8.57 5.59 -6.39
CA TYR A 222 -8.71 4.86 -5.14
C TYR A 222 -9.27 3.44 -5.40
N ALA A 223 -10.28 3.32 -6.26
CA ALA A 223 -10.78 2.00 -6.67
C ALA A 223 -9.69 1.14 -7.31
N LEU A 224 -8.89 1.72 -8.20
CA LEU A 224 -7.76 1.04 -8.84
C LEU A 224 -6.69 0.60 -7.83
N LEU A 225 -6.29 1.47 -6.89
CA LEU A 225 -5.33 1.12 -5.84
C LEU A 225 -5.85 -0.02 -4.95
N GLU A 226 -7.10 0.04 -4.51
CA GLU A 226 -7.70 -0.99 -3.67
C GLU A 226 -7.84 -2.32 -4.43
N ASP A 227 -8.26 -2.30 -5.68
CA ASP A 227 -8.34 -3.51 -6.49
C ASP A 227 -6.96 -4.11 -6.74
N PHE A 228 -5.93 -3.28 -6.97
CA PHE A 228 -4.55 -3.73 -7.05
C PHE A 228 -4.14 -4.43 -5.75
N ARG A 229 -4.34 -3.80 -4.58
CA ARG A 229 -4.03 -4.44 -3.28
C ARG A 229 -4.76 -5.76 -3.11
N LYS A 230 -6.05 -5.83 -3.45
CA LYS A 230 -6.82 -7.08 -3.33
C LYS A 230 -6.33 -8.16 -4.30
N VAL A 231 -5.66 -7.84 -5.42
CA VAL A 231 -5.12 -8.82 -6.38
C VAL A 231 -3.69 -9.21 -6.01
N PHE A 232 -2.83 -8.23 -5.78
CA PHE A 232 -1.38 -8.39 -5.62
C PHE A 232 -0.98 -8.57 -4.15
N GLY A 233 -1.74 -8.04 -3.20
CA GLY A 233 -1.52 -8.14 -1.76
C GLY A 233 -0.81 -6.94 -1.13
N TYR A 234 -0.44 -5.94 -1.92
CA TYR A 234 0.29 -4.73 -1.51
C TYR A 234 -0.06 -3.57 -2.45
N TYR A 235 0.35 -2.35 -2.13
CA TYR A 235 0.18 -1.18 -3.00
C TYR A 235 1.45 -0.90 -3.81
N VAL A 236 1.25 -0.34 -5.00
CA VAL A 236 2.29 0.29 -5.82
C VAL A 236 1.81 1.66 -6.26
N PRO A 237 2.69 2.56 -6.72
CA PRO A 237 2.29 3.88 -7.18
C PRO A 237 1.27 3.83 -8.31
N VAL A 238 0.25 4.69 -8.22
CA VAL A 238 -0.61 5.08 -9.32
C VAL A 238 -0.20 6.47 -9.78
N LEU A 239 0.15 6.58 -11.05
CA LEU A 239 0.46 7.83 -11.73
C LEU A 239 -0.69 8.10 -12.70
N GLU A 240 -1.37 9.23 -12.55
CA GLU A 240 -2.22 9.69 -13.65
C GLU A 240 -1.35 10.16 -14.79
N THR A 241 -1.59 9.58 -15.95
CA THR A 241 -0.85 9.89 -17.18
C THR A 241 -1.73 10.65 -18.16
N GLU A 242 -3.05 10.48 -18.06
CA GLU A 242 -4.06 11.34 -18.65
C GLU A 242 -5.21 11.52 -17.64
N GLY A 243 -5.96 12.61 -17.70
CA GLY A 243 -7.08 12.81 -16.77
C GLY A 243 -7.56 14.25 -16.66
N GLY A 244 -8.39 14.50 -15.66
CA GLY A 244 -8.97 15.82 -15.43
C GLY A 244 -10.27 16.03 -16.20
N LEU A 245 -10.45 17.27 -16.63
CA LEU A 245 -11.67 17.81 -17.21
C LEU A 245 -11.33 18.68 -18.40
N TRP A 246 -12.27 18.85 -19.33
CA TRP A 246 -12.20 19.85 -20.38
C TRP A 246 -13.56 20.55 -20.58
N PRO A 247 -13.57 21.79 -21.08
CA PRO A 247 -14.82 22.51 -21.31
C PRO A 247 -15.72 21.81 -22.33
N GLY A 248 -17.02 21.76 -22.04
CA GLY A 248 -18.03 21.17 -22.92
C GLY A 248 -18.32 19.69 -22.66
N GLN A 249 -17.67 19.05 -21.69
CA GLN A 249 -18.02 17.68 -21.29
C GLN A 249 -19.44 17.62 -20.76
N ARG A 250 -20.20 16.63 -21.27
CA ARG A 250 -21.59 16.37 -20.89
C ARG A 250 -21.96 14.90 -21.11
N ASP A 251 -21.04 14.04 -20.71
CA ASP A 251 -21.13 12.59 -20.87
C ASP A 251 -22.35 12.01 -20.13
N ASP A 252 -22.70 12.59 -18.98
CA ASP A 252 -23.90 12.26 -18.21
C ASP A 252 -24.89 13.44 -18.20
N ASN A 253 -26.06 13.23 -18.81
CA ASN A 253 -27.12 14.23 -18.93
C ASN A 253 -27.78 14.63 -17.61
N ARG A 254 -27.52 13.90 -16.51
CA ARG A 254 -28.01 14.20 -15.17
C ARG A 254 -27.26 15.38 -14.53
N TYR A 255 -26.04 15.64 -14.99
CA TYR A 255 -25.16 16.69 -14.47
C TYR A 255 -25.04 17.86 -15.45
N PRO A 256 -24.73 19.08 -14.96
CA PRO A 256 -24.45 20.21 -15.83
C PRO A 256 -23.25 19.93 -16.73
N GLU A 257 -23.16 20.63 -17.85
CA GLU A 257 -21.97 20.62 -18.69
C GLU A 257 -20.78 21.24 -17.95
N THR A 258 -19.58 20.69 -18.13
CA THR A 258 -18.35 21.24 -17.57
C THR A 258 -18.02 22.57 -18.23
N THR A 259 -18.09 23.67 -17.47
CA THR A 259 -17.66 24.99 -17.93
C THR A 259 -16.17 25.21 -17.64
N PRO A 260 -15.49 26.19 -18.28
CA PRO A 260 -14.12 26.55 -17.93
C PRO A 260 -13.94 26.89 -16.44
N GLU A 261 -14.94 27.50 -15.82
CA GLU A 261 -14.95 27.87 -14.40
C GLU A 261 -15.14 26.66 -13.49
N SER A 262 -16.10 25.77 -13.79
CA SER A 262 -16.32 24.56 -12.99
C SER A 262 -15.12 23.60 -13.10
N MET A 263 -14.48 23.54 -14.27
CA MET A 263 -13.21 22.85 -14.46
C MET A 263 -12.13 23.44 -13.54
N ALA A 264 -11.94 24.77 -13.55
CA ALA A 264 -10.94 25.42 -12.72
C ALA A 264 -11.17 25.16 -11.22
N GLU A 265 -12.43 25.23 -10.77
CA GLU A 265 -12.81 24.95 -9.38
C GLU A 265 -12.45 23.52 -8.96
N GLN A 266 -12.86 22.52 -9.74
CA GLN A 266 -12.61 21.12 -9.43
C GLN A 266 -11.11 20.78 -9.46
N LEU A 267 -10.38 21.24 -10.48
CA LEU A 267 -8.94 20.97 -10.57
C LEU A 267 -8.14 21.71 -9.48
N THR A 268 -8.61 22.87 -9.02
CA THR A 268 -8.04 23.57 -7.85
C THR A 268 -8.25 22.77 -6.56
N PHE A 269 -9.42 22.14 -6.37
CA PHE A 269 -9.62 21.22 -5.25
C PHE A 269 -8.66 20.03 -5.33
N VAL A 270 -8.55 19.38 -6.50
CA VAL A 270 -7.64 18.25 -6.67
C VAL A 270 -6.18 18.68 -6.43
N ALA A 271 -5.77 19.88 -6.86
CA ALA A 271 -4.45 20.43 -6.59
C ALA A 271 -4.14 20.52 -5.07
N LYS A 272 -5.11 21.01 -4.29
CA LYS A 272 -5.00 21.09 -2.82
C LYS A 272 -4.99 19.71 -2.18
N PHE A 273 -5.82 18.78 -2.66
CA PHE A 273 -5.81 17.39 -2.23
C PHE A 273 -4.44 16.76 -2.45
N MET A 274 -3.85 16.95 -3.64
CA MET A 274 -2.52 16.43 -3.97
C MET A 274 -1.41 16.99 -3.10
N GLN A 275 -1.59 18.15 -2.49
CA GLN A 275 -0.60 18.77 -1.60
C GLN A 275 -0.85 18.50 -0.11
N GLY A 276 -1.93 17.78 0.21
CA GLY A 276 -2.30 17.41 1.56
C GLY A 276 -3.14 18.45 2.30
N ASP A 277 -3.61 19.50 1.61
CA ASP A 277 -4.44 20.56 2.21
C ASP A 277 -5.91 20.18 2.32
N GLU A 278 -6.34 19.21 1.50
CA GLU A 278 -7.71 18.71 1.48
C GLU A 278 -7.73 17.20 1.73
N LYS A 279 -8.88 16.72 2.21
CA LYS A 279 -9.19 15.30 2.37
C LYS A 279 -10.60 15.03 1.86
N VAL A 280 -10.85 13.79 1.49
CA VAL A 280 -12.19 13.30 1.14
C VAL A 280 -12.64 12.33 2.22
N VAL A 281 -13.90 12.40 2.63
CA VAL A 281 -14.48 11.42 3.55
C VAL A 281 -15.57 10.66 2.80
N LEU A 282 -15.39 9.34 2.66
CA LEU A 282 -16.36 8.47 2.04
C LEU A 282 -17.56 8.23 2.97
N PRO A 283 -18.73 7.79 2.46
CA PRO A 283 -19.92 7.57 3.29
C PRO A 283 -19.76 6.57 4.44
N ASP A 284 -18.81 5.64 4.33
CA ASP A 284 -18.47 4.67 5.39
C ASP A 284 -17.54 5.25 6.48
N GLY A 285 -17.17 6.52 6.37
CA GLY A 285 -16.26 7.22 7.29
C GLY A 285 -14.78 7.12 6.90
N THR A 286 -14.44 6.45 5.79
CA THR A 286 -13.06 6.35 5.32
C THR A 286 -12.54 7.74 4.91
N GLU A 287 -11.49 8.22 5.57
CA GLU A 287 -10.78 9.44 5.18
C GLU A 287 -9.70 9.14 4.14
N LEU A 288 -9.84 9.68 2.95
CA LEU A 288 -8.82 9.66 1.91
C LEU A 288 -8.00 10.95 1.98
N SER A 289 -6.67 10.80 2.00
CA SER A 289 -5.71 11.89 1.92
C SER A 289 -4.43 11.35 1.30
N VAL A 290 -3.73 12.15 0.50
CA VAL A 290 -2.41 11.78 -0.04
C VAL A 290 -1.32 11.63 1.03
N LEU A 291 -1.60 12.04 2.27
CA LEU A 291 -0.68 11.94 3.39
C LEU A 291 -0.88 10.67 4.23
N LYS A 292 -1.95 9.92 3.98
CA LYS A 292 -2.27 8.66 4.67
C LYS A 292 -2.37 7.53 3.67
N GLU A 293 -1.97 6.32 4.04
CA GLU A 293 -2.25 5.16 3.21
C GLU A 293 -3.77 4.95 3.06
N PRO A 294 -4.27 4.62 1.86
CA PRO A 294 -3.50 4.28 0.65
C PRO A 294 -3.09 5.49 -0.21
N GLY A 295 -3.58 6.69 0.08
CA GLY A 295 -3.37 7.89 -0.76
C GLY A 295 -1.91 8.29 -0.93
N THR A 296 -0.98 7.88 -0.07
CA THR A 296 0.46 8.08 -0.27
C THR A 296 1.01 7.41 -1.55
N TYR A 297 0.29 6.43 -2.12
CA TYR A 297 0.61 5.78 -3.40
C TYR A 297 0.00 6.49 -4.61
N TYR A 298 -0.80 7.54 -4.43
CA TYR A 298 -1.28 8.37 -5.52
C TYR A 298 -0.25 9.45 -5.83
N PHE A 299 0.58 9.20 -6.85
CA PHE A 299 1.84 9.93 -7.04
C PHE A 299 1.64 11.29 -7.70
N CYS A 300 0.87 11.34 -8.78
CA CYS A 300 0.66 12.57 -9.51
C CYS A 300 -0.68 12.58 -10.22
N THR A 301 -1.20 13.78 -10.47
CA THR A 301 -2.19 14.02 -11.52
C THR A 301 -1.53 13.97 -12.90
N GLY A 302 -2.35 13.86 -13.95
CA GLY A 302 -1.89 13.85 -15.34
C GLY A 302 -2.83 14.63 -16.24
N TRP A 303 -3.16 15.87 -15.89
CA TRP A 303 -4.28 16.55 -16.53
C TRP A 303 -4.04 16.82 -18.01
N TRP A 304 -5.07 16.53 -18.81
CA TRP A 304 -5.11 16.84 -20.23
C TRP A 304 -5.62 18.28 -20.41
N LEU A 305 -4.92 19.18 -21.07
CA LEU A 305 -3.57 19.15 -21.65
C LEU A 305 -3.03 20.59 -21.63
N ILE A 306 -1.73 20.82 -21.42
CA ILE A 306 -1.21 22.20 -21.37
C ILE A 306 -1.36 22.93 -22.71
N ALA A 307 -0.85 22.39 -23.82
CA ALA A 307 -0.95 23.03 -25.14
C ALA A 307 -0.78 22.04 -26.29
N ASN A 308 -1.32 22.38 -27.46
CA ASN A 308 -1.13 21.60 -28.70
C ASN A 308 -0.67 22.47 -29.86
N GLU A 309 -1.52 23.36 -30.36
CA GLU A 309 -1.20 24.18 -31.55
C GLU A 309 -0.01 25.11 -31.29
N LEU A 310 0.04 25.72 -30.10
CA LEU A 310 1.19 26.54 -29.68
C LEU A 310 2.50 25.75 -29.58
N MET A 311 2.41 24.43 -29.42
CA MET A 311 3.55 23.50 -29.39
C MET A 311 3.82 22.84 -30.75
N GLY A 312 3.11 23.27 -31.81
CA GLY A 312 3.36 22.84 -33.19
C GLY A 312 2.48 21.69 -33.66
N HIS A 313 1.48 21.26 -32.90
CA HIS A 313 0.50 20.29 -33.38
C HIS A 313 -0.42 20.92 -34.43
N THR A 314 -0.58 20.29 -35.58
CA THR A 314 -1.48 20.77 -36.64
C THR A 314 -2.88 20.19 -36.59
N ASP A 315 -3.13 19.18 -35.74
CA ASP A 315 -4.45 18.59 -35.57
C ASP A 315 -5.21 19.39 -34.51
N THR A 316 -6.36 19.89 -34.91
CA THR A 316 -7.19 20.72 -34.05
C THR A 316 -8.13 19.92 -33.15
N ALA A 317 -8.12 18.59 -33.22
CA ALA A 317 -9.01 17.71 -32.46
C ALA A 317 -9.04 18.00 -30.95
N TRP A 318 -7.92 18.48 -30.42
CA TRP A 318 -7.71 18.71 -28.99
C TRP A 318 -7.61 20.20 -28.62
N SER A 319 -7.88 21.11 -29.55
CA SER A 319 -7.66 22.56 -29.34
C SER A 319 -8.51 23.11 -28.20
N SER A 320 -9.76 22.66 -28.11
CA SER A 320 -10.68 23.06 -27.04
C SER A 320 -10.30 22.52 -25.66
N HIS A 321 -9.49 21.44 -25.60
CA HIS A 321 -9.06 20.83 -24.34
C HIS A 321 -7.77 21.48 -23.82
N ALA A 322 -6.98 22.07 -24.71
CA ALA A 322 -5.72 22.71 -24.36
C ALA A 322 -5.94 23.91 -23.44
N TRP A 323 -5.16 23.98 -22.36
CA TRP A 323 -5.20 25.07 -21.39
C TRP A 323 -4.69 26.37 -21.98
N TYR A 324 -3.69 26.30 -22.85
CA TYR A 324 -3.23 27.41 -23.67
C TYR A 324 -3.64 27.17 -25.12
N GLN A 325 -4.39 28.12 -25.64
CA GLN A 325 -4.91 28.16 -27.01
C GLN A 325 -4.28 29.35 -27.74
N LEU A 326 -4.46 29.43 -29.05
CA LEU A 326 -3.79 30.44 -29.88
C LEU A 326 -4.07 31.90 -29.44
N ASP A 327 -5.24 32.18 -28.88
CA ASP A 327 -5.72 33.52 -28.54
C ASP A 327 -6.00 33.76 -27.05
N LYS A 328 -5.94 32.71 -26.22
CA LYS A 328 -6.31 32.77 -24.80
C LYS A 328 -5.72 31.59 -24.00
N HIS A 329 -5.91 31.61 -22.69
CA HIS A 329 -5.79 30.43 -21.85
C HIS A 329 -7.06 30.22 -21.02
N LEU A 330 -7.27 28.99 -20.53
CA LEU A 330 -8.41 28.63 -19.69
C LEU A 330 -8.26 29.21 -18.26
N PRO A 331 -9.37 29.45 -17.54
CA PRO A 331 -9.35 30.02 -16.18
C PRO A 331 -8.56 29.19 -15.16
N VAL A 332 -8.41 27.88 -15.37
CA VAL A 332 -7.62 27.00 -14.50
C VAL A 332 -6.15 27.45 -14.38
N VAL A 333 -5.60 28.06 -15.44
CA VAL A 333 -4.23 28.59 -15.44
C VAL A 333 -4.08 29.67 -14.37
N ASP A 334 -4.99 30.66 -14.38
CA ASP A 334 -4.96 31.75 -13.40
C ASP A 334 -5.27 31.23 -12.00
N ALA A 335 -6.23 30.31 -11.88
CA ALA A 335 -6.62 29.72 -10.61
C ALA A 335 -5.44 29.00 -9.92
N LEU A 336 -4.68 28.18 -10.66
CA LEU A 336 -3.54 27.46 -10.10
C LEU A 336 -2.34 28.36 -9.78
N LYS A 337 -2.10 29.40 -10.60
CA LYS A 337 -1.08 30.42 -10.29
C LYS A 337 -1.44 31.21 -9.04
N ALA A 338 -2.70 31.61 -8.90
CA ALA A 338 -3.19 32.35 -7.76
C ALA A 338 -3.24 31.50 -6.48
N LEU A 339 -3.52 30.20 -6.60
CA LEU A 339 -3.49 29.24 -5.49
C LEU A 339 -2.08 29.14 -4.87
N GLY A 340 -1.04 29.32 -5.69
CA GLY A 340 0.34 29.00 -5.30
C GLY A 340 0.56 27.50 -5.19
N SER A 341 1.74 27.10 -4.71
CA SER A 341 2.07 25.69 -4.49
C SER A 341 3.10 25.53 -3.37
N HIS A 342 3.06 24.36 -2.73
CA HIS A 342 4.12 23.88 -1.86
C HIS A 342 4.32 22.38 -2.10
N PRO A 343 5.48 21.82 -1.72
CA PRO A 343 5.66 20.38 -1.73
C PRO A 343 4.59 19.72 -0.89
N ARG A 344 4.25 18.49 -1.25
CA ARG A 344 3.56 17.59 -0.35
C ARG A 344 4.38 17.55 0.93
N LYS A 345 3.77 17.89 2.05
CA LYS A 345 4.33 17.50 3.34
C LYS A 345 4.13 16.01 3.42
N GLU A 346 4.98 15.23 2.74
CA GLU A 346 5.10 13.80 3.05
C GLU A 346 5.07 13.71 4.55
N GLY A 347 4.21 12.85 5.08
CA GLY A 347 4.06 12.70 6.51
C GLY A 347 5.45 12.69 7.11
N VAL A 348 5.82 13.82 7.73
CA VAL A 348 6.82 13.82 8.76
C VAL A 348 6.24 12.74 9.67
N PRO A 349 6.91 11.59 9.90
CA PRO A 349 6.55 10.82 11.07
C PRO A 349 6.52 11.87 12.18
N GLU A 350 5.34 12.13 12.79
CA GLU A 350 5.21 13.10 13.89
C GLU A 350 6.50 13.02 14.70
N GLU A 351 7.25 14.13 14.73
CA GLU A 351 8.68 14.21 15.10
C GLU A 351 9.26 12.91 15.65
N GLU A 352 10.31 12.38 15.00
CA GLU A 352 11.33 11.62 15.72
C GLU A 352 11.76 12.46 16.93
N VAL A 353 11.09 12.27 18.06
CA VAL A 353 11.67 12.47 19.37
C VAL A 353 12.94 11.64 19.32
N GLU A 354 14.08 12.31 19.54
CA GLU A 354 15.40 11.68 19.57
C GLU A 354 15.31 10.30 20.22
N PRO A 355 16.01 9.29 19.67
CA PRO A 355 15.95 7.94 20.21
C PRO A 355 16.38 7.99 21.67
N GLU A 356 15.43 7.76 22.58
CA GLU A 356 15.79 7.32 23.92
C GLU A 356 16.69 6.08 23.76
N PRO A 357 17.79 6.01 24.54
CA PRO A 357 18.78 4.96 24.39
C PRO A 357 18.08 3.60 24.45
N GLN A 358 18.45 2.71 23.52
CA GLN A 358 17.90 1.36 23.42
C GLN A 358 17.78 0.73 24.82
N PRO A 359 16.57 0.30 25.24
CA PRO A 359 16.47 -0.48 26.45
C PRO A 359 17.09 -1.85 26.17
N GLU A 360 18.23 -2.02 26.82
CA GLU A 360 18.76 -3.28 27.31
C GLU A 360 17.60 -4.18 27.77
N VAL A 361 17.64 -5.45 27.34
CA VAL A 361 16.69 -6.54 27.64
C VAL A 361 15.83 -6.26 28.89
N GLU A 362 14.58 -5.81 28.69
CA GLU A 362 13.75 -5.40 29.82
C GLU A 362 13.32 -6.60 30.69
N PRO A 363 13.40 -6.46 32.02
CA PRO A 363 12.83 -7.40 32.97
C PRO A 363 11.29 -7.39 32.88
N THR A 364 10.67 -8.44 33.43
CA THR A 364 9.21 -8.63 33.49
C THR A 364 8.45 -7.32 33.75
N PRO A 365 7.48 -6.93 32.90
CA PRO A 365 6.84 -5.62 32.99
C PRO A 365 6.13 -5.46 34.34
N THR A 366 6.47 -4.39 35.06
CA THR A 366 5.84 -4.02 36.34
C THR A 366 4.50 -3.35 36.05
N LEU A 367 3.42 -3.82 36.67
CA LEU A 367 2.07 -3.26 36.51
C LEU A 367 2.03 -1.78 36.95
N GLN A 368 1.68 -0.89 36.03
CA GLN A 368 1.32 0.49 36.31
C GLN A 368 -0.18 0.56 36.64
N TRP A 369 -0.50 0.80 37.91
CA TRP A 369 -1.87 0.84 38.41
C TRP A 369 -2.21 2.24 38.93
N ASP A 370 -3.26 2.85 38.38
CA ASP A 370 -3.81 4.09 38.91
C ASP A 370 -4.45 3.83 40.29
N PRO A 371 -3.97 4.43 41.39
CA PRO A 371 -4.46 4.15 42.74
C PRO A 371 -5.96 4.47 42.92
N ARG A 372 -6.55 5.35 42.08
CA ARG A 372 -7.99 5.65 42.12
C ARG A 372 -8.86 4.45 41.75
N LEU A 373 -8.30 3.46 41.05
CA LEU A 373 -8.99 2.21 40.71
C LEU A 373 -9.35 1.40 41.96
N ASP A 374 -8.52 1.47 43.01
CA ASP A 374 -8.79 0.80 44.29
C ASP A 374 -9.99 1.44 45.01
N GLU A 375 -10.10 2.76 44.95
CA GLU A 375 -11.23 3.53 45.52
C GLU A 375 -12.55 3.26 44.77
N LEU A 376 -12.45 3.01 43.46
CA LEU A 376 -13.56 2.56 42.62
C LEU A 376 -13.95 1.10 42.87
N GLY A 377 -13.12 0.31 43.55
CA GLY A 377 -13.34 -1.12 43.78
C GLY A 377 -13.02 -1.99 42.56
N VAL A 378 -12.30 -1.47 41.57
CA VAL A 378 -11.83 -2.22 40.40
C VAL A 378 -10.84 -3.29 40.87
N LYS A 379 -10.95 -4.51 40.33
CA LYS A 379 -10.13 -5.65 40.72
C LYS A 379 -9.39 -6.25 39.54
N LEU A 380 -8.12 -6.58 39.77
CA LEU A 380 -7.35 -7.41 38.87
C LEU A 380 -7.40 -8.86 39.32
N VAL A 381 -7.98 -9.73 38.50
CA VAL A 381 -7.94 -11.18 38.67
C VAL A 381 -6.83 -11.71 37.76
N LYS A 382 -5.76 -12.23 38.37
CA LYS A 382 -4.66 -12.82 37.61
C LYS A 382 -5.10 -14.12 36.92
N GLY A 383 -4.71 -14.30 35.66
CA GLY A 383 -4.83 -15.56 34.94
C GLY A 383 -3.90 -16.64 35.49
N ASP A 384 -3.91 -17.83 34.92
CA ASP A 384 -3.04 -18.94 35.32
C ASP A 384 -1.56 -18.60 35.06
N VAL A 385 -0.85 -18.16 36.10
CA VAL A 385 0.55 -17.70 36.02
C VAL A 385 1.54 -18.81 35.65
N SER A 386 1.11 -20.08 35.72
CA SER A 386 1.91 -21.23 35.29
C SER A 386 1.92 -21.43 33.78
N LYS A 387 1.15 -20.62 33.03
CA LYS A 387 1.07 -20.67 31.57
C LYS A 387 1.46 -19.33 30.95
N PRO A 388 1.96 -19.32 29.70
CA PRO A 388 2.09 -18.10 28.93
C PRO A 388 0.71 -17.44 28.78
N ARG A 389 0.65 -16.14 29.02
CA ARG A 389 -0.61 -15.41 29.11
C ARG A 389 -0.44 -13.94 28.78
N PHE A 390 -1.53 -13.24 28.52
CA PHE A 390 -1.56 -11.79 28.50
C PHE A 390 -1.72 -11.25 29.92
N ALA A 391 -0.66 -10.62 30.44
CA ALA A 391 -0.68 -9.91 31.71
C ALA A 391 -1.15 -8.47 31.53
N LEU A 392 -1.97 -7.99 32.47
CA LEU A 392 -2.22 -6.55 32.55
C LEU A 392 -0.95 -5.86 33.04
N VAL A 393 -0.49 -4.88 32.29
CA VAL A 393 0.73 -4.09 32.59
C VAL A 393 0.42 -2.61 32.81
N GLU A 394 -0.75 -2.13 32.39
CA GLU A 394 -1.21 -0.77 32.66
C GLU A 394 -2.72 -0.74 32.85
N ALA A 395 -3.18 -0.02 33.87
CA ALA A 395 -4.58 0.33 34.05
C ALA A 395 -4.71 1.76 34.57
N ARG A 396 -5.51 2.56 33.87
CA ARG A 396 -5.78 3.96 34.22
C ARG A 396 -7.26 4.27 34.19
N TRP A 397 -7.71 5.10 35.12
CA TRP A 397 -9.04 5.71 35.10
C TRP A 397 -8.94 7.17 34.66
N TYR A 398 -9.98 7.64 33.99
CA TYR A 398 -10.13 9.04 33.59
C TYR A 398 -11.41 9.58 34.21
N ASP A 399 -11.31 10.64 35.01
CA ASP A 399 -12.48 11.33 35.54
C ASP A 399 -13.29 12.06 34.43
N GLU A 400 -14.35 12.77 34.79
CA GLU A 400 -15.22 13.46 33.83
C GLU A 400 -14.46 14.49 32.96
N GLN A 401 -13.54 15.24 33.58
CA GLN A 401 -12.77 16.28 32.91
C GLN A 401 -11.71 15.65 32.00
N GLU A 402 -10.97 14.65 32.50
CA GLU A 402 -9.98 13.90 31.73
C GLU A 402 -10.63 13.12 30.56
N SER A 403 -11.84 12.61 30.77
CA SER A 403 -12.59 11.88 29.75
C SER A 403 -13.13 12.79 28.65
N GLN A 404 -13.32 14.09 28.92
CA GLN A 404 -13.81 15.07 27.94
C GLN A 404 -15.11 14.61 27.24
N GLY A 405 -16.06 14.11 28.04
CA GLY A 405 -17.35 13.62 27.56
C GLY A 405 -17.35 12.19 26.99
N ARG A 406 -16.19 11.51 26.94
CA ARG A 406 -16.10 10.09 26.57
C ARG A 406 -16.50 9.18 27.74
N HIS A 407 -17.10 8.05 27.41
CA HIS A 407 -17.52 7.03 28.40
C HIS A 407 -17.05 5.61 28.02
N HIS A 408 -15.77 5.42 27.70
CA HIS A 408 -15.31 4.18 27.05
C HIS A 408 -14.26 3.42 27.87
N ILE A 409 -14.19 2.11 27.65
CA ILE A 409 -13.03 1.30 28.01
C ILE A 409 -12.16 1.16 26.77
N PHE A 410 -10.90 1.57 26.86
CA PHE A 410 -9.90 1.48 25.81
C PHE A 410 -8.90 0.38 26.13
N VAL A 411 -8.54 -0.44 25.15
CA VAL A 411 -7.70 -1.63 25.35
C VAL A 411 -6.58 -1.69 24.32
N GLU A 412 -5.36 -1.96 24.80
CA GLU A 412 -4.20 -2.36 24.02
C GLU A 412 -3.81 -3.81 24.36
N VAL A 413 -3.39 -4.58 23.36
CA VAL A 413 -2.93 -5.97 23.53
C VAL A 413 -1.65 -6.16 22.73
N ILE A 414 -0.54 -6.37 23.42
CA ILE A 414 0.81 -6.36 22.85
C ILE A 414 1.48 -7.73 23.02
N LYS A 415 2.09 -8.24 21.96
CA LYS A 415 2.96 -9.42 21.97
C LYS A 415 4.18 -9.11 21.11
N ASP A 416 5.37 -9.44 21.62
CA ASP A 416 6.65 -9.22 20.92
C ASP A 416 6.83 -7.76 20.45
N GLY A 417 6.42 -6.81 21.30
CA GLY A 417 6.51 -5.37 21.02
C GLY A 417 5.52 -4.83 19.98
N LYS A 418 4.59 -5.65 19.47
CA LYS A 418 3.58 -5.25 18.47
C LYS A 418 2.17 -5.58 18.94
N ARG A 419 1.16 -4.93 18.34
CA ARG A 419 -0.25 -5.30 18.58
C ARG A 419 -0.49 -6.74 18.14
N ALA A 420 -1.06 -7.55 19.03
CA ALA A 420 -1.33 -8.96 18.79
C ALA A 420 -2.64 -9.15 17.99
N LEU A 421 -2.64 -8.77 16.71
CA LEU A 421 -3.86 -8.68 15.86
C LEU A 421 -4.60 -10.01 15.65
N ASP A 422 -3.96 -11.13 15.95
CA ASP A 422 -4.54 -12.47 16.00
C ASP A 422 -5.43 -12.69 17.24
N GLN A 423 -5.45 -11.75 18.18
CA GLN A 423 -6.21 -11.82 19.42
C GLN A 423 -7.53 -11.06 19.35
N GLN A 424 -8.45 -11.40 20.26
CA GLN A 424 -9.71 -10.69 20.48
C GLN A 424 -9.86 -10.32 21.95
N VAL A 425 -10.60 -9.25 22.24
CA VAL A 425 -10.88 -8.78 23.61
C VAL A 425 -12.36 -8.95 23.92
N ALA A 426 -12.66 -9.47 25.10
CA ALA A 426 -14.02 -9.58 25.61
C ALA A 426 -14.31 -8.44 26.59
N PHE A 427 -15.43 -7.75 26.36
CA PHE A 427 -16.05 -6.78 27.26
C PHE A 427 -17.32 -7.39 27.81
N GLY A 428 -17.33 -7.76 29.09
CA GLY A 428 -18.46 -8.49 29.67
C GLY A 428 -19.11 -7.83 30.86
N TRP A 429 -20.28 -8.35 31.18
CA TRP A 429 -21.12 -8.03 32.34
C TRP A 429 -21.65 -9.36 32.90
N PRO A 430 -22.44 -9.42 34.00
CA PRO A 430 -22.63 -10.65 34.78
C PRO A 430 -22.98 -11.92 33.98
N ASP A 431 -23.89 -11.81 33.01
CA ASP A 431 -24.41 -12.97 32.27
C ASP A 431 -24.02 -13.01 30.78
N ASN A 432 -23.25 -12.03 30.29
CA ASN A 432 -22.95 -11.95 28.85
C ASN A 432 -21.65 -11.16 28.57
N CYS A 433 -21.11 -11.30 27.37
CA CYS A 433 -19.99 -10.50 26.89
C CYS A 433 -20.07 -10.20 25.41
N TYR A 434 -19.45 -9.10 25.01
CA TYR A 434 -19.20 -8.72 23.64
C TYR A 434 -17.73 -8.92 23.32
N VAL A 435 -17.43 -9.72 22.29
CA VAL A 435 -16.07 -9.99 21.84
C VAL A 435 -15.78 -9.15 20.61
N LYS A 436 -14.67 -8.41 20.63
CA LYS A 436 -14.23 -7.52 19.55
C LYS A 436 -12.84 -7.93 19.09
N GLY A 437 -12.63 -7.97 17.76
CA GLY A 437 -11.30 -8.09 17.18
C GLY A 437 -10.48 -6.82 17.39
N LEU A 438 -9.16 -6.93 17.29
CA LEU A 438 -8.26 -5.79 17.46
C LEU A 438 -8.10 -5.00 16.16
N SER A 439 -8.18 -3.69 16.27
CA SER A 439 -7.94 -2.76 15.19
C SER A 439 -6.43 -2.57 14.96
N PRO A 440 -5.93 -2.77 13.72
CA PRO A 440 -4.53 -2.49 13.39
C PRO A 440 -4.21 -1.00 13.45
N THR A 441 -5.18 -0.14 13.14
CA THR A 441 -4.97 1.31 12.90
C THR A 441 -5.72 2.21 13.89
N GLY A 442 -6.57 1.65 14.75
CA GLY A 442 -7.29 2.42 15.77
C GLY A 442 -6.33 3.05 16.78
N LYS A 443 -6.70 4.21 17.34
CA LYS A 443 -5.93 4.84 18.44
C LYS A 443 -5.73 3.87 19.60
N TYR A 444 -6.74 3.03 19.87
CA TYR A 444 -6.63 1.87 20.75
C TYR A 444 -6.90 0.59 19.95
N ALA A 445 -6.27 -0.51 20.32
CA ALA A 445 -6.49 -1.80 19.67
C ALA A 445 -7.96 -2.25 19.78
N ALA A 446 -8.64 -1.99 20.89
CA ALA A 446 -10.09 -2.15 20.99
C ALA A 446 -10.69 -1.09 21.93
N ASP A 447 -11.98 -0.85 21.77
CA ASP A 447 -12.73 0.09 22.59
C ASP A 447 -14.19 -0.36 22.74
N PHE A 448 -14.80 0.03 23.87
CA PHE A 448 -16.19 -0.29 24.17
C PHE A 448 -16.86 0.84 24.96
N PRO A 449 -18.03 1.36 24.50
CA PRO A 449 -18.78 2.36 25.25
C PRO A 449 -19.48 1.73 26.47
N MET A 450 -19.33 2.36 27.62
CA MET A 450 -20.02 2.02 28.86
C MET A 450 -21.29 2.84 29.04
N TYR A 451 -22.33 2.23 29.60
CA TYR A 451 -23.63 2.88 29.81
C TYR A 451 -24.12 2.80 31.26
N ALA A 452 -23.51 1.96 32.10
CA ALA A 452 -23.96 1.71 33.46
C ALA A 452 -22.99 2.27 34.51
N PRO A 453 -23.50 2.96 35.55
CA PRO A 453 -22.71 3.40 36.70
C PRO A 453 -22.03 2.22 37.43
N ILE A 454 -20.87 2.46 38.02
CA ILE A 454 -20.09 1.48 38.77
C ILE A 454 -20.87 0.91 39.98
N GLY A 455 -21.71 1.72 40.62
CA GLY A 455 -22.58 1.31 41.72
C GLY A 455 -23.84 0.56 41.32
N THR A 456 -23.98 0.14 40.05
CA THR A 456 -25.18 -0.57 39.54
C THR A 456 -25.24 -2.01 40.05
N ILE A 457 -24.11 -2.72 40.09
CA ILE A 457 -23.99 -4.07 40.64
C ILE A 457 -22.63 -4.19 41.33
N GLY A 458 -22.62 -4.46 42.64
CA GLY A 458 -21.40 -4.76 43.40
C GLY A 458 -20.29 -3.71 43.18
N ALA A 459 -19.17 -4.15 42.61
CA ALA A 459 -17.98 -3.34 42.35
C ALA A 459 -17.90 -2.75 40.94
N GLY A 460 -18.95 -2.86 40.11
CA GLY A 460 -18.97 -2.38 38.72
C GLY A 460 -19.53 -3.41 37.75
N PRO A 461 -20.38 -3.00 36.77
CA PRO A 461 -21.07 -3.94 35.89
C PRO A 461 -20.18 -4.52 34.78
N TYR A 462 -19.02 -3.91 34.47
CA TYR A 462 -18.18 -4.34 33.36
C TYR A 462 -16.89 -5.04 33.80
N TRP A 463 -16.43 -6.00 32.98
CA TRP A 463 -15.13 -6.65 33.07
C TRP A 463 -14.48 -6.78 31.69
N VAL A 464 -13.14 -6.86 31.63
CA VAL A 464 -12.37 -7.00 30.39
C VAL A 464 -11.25 -8.03 30.52
N LYS A 465 -11.07 -8.86 29.48
CA LYS A 465 -9.89 -9.74 29.29
C LYS A 465 -9.59 -9.99 27.81
N VAL A 466 -8.38 -10.41 27.49
CA VAL A 466 -8.10 -11.05 26.19
C VAL A 466 -8.88 -12.38 26.14
N PHE A 467 -9.62 -12.60 25.06
CA PHE A 467 -10.59 -13.69 24.91
C PHE A 467 -9.96 -14.97 24.35
N THR A 468 -9.04 -14.81 23.40
CA THR A 468 -8.45 -15.86 22.56
C THR A 468 -7.26 -16.59 23.20
N ALA A 469 -6.79 -16.11 24.35
CA ALA A 469 -5.65 -16.68 25.08
C ALA A 469 -5.85 -16.58 26.60
N GLU A 470 -5.00 -17.28 27.36
CA GLU A 470 -4.91 -17.10 28.81
C GLU A 470 -4.59 -15.62 29.11
N SER A 471 -5.30 -15.01 30.06
CA SER A 471 -5.25 -13.57 30.27
C SER A 471 -5.62 -13.20 31.69
N ASP A 472 -5.01 -12.13 32.19
CA ASP A 472 -5.56 -11.39 33.33
C ASP A 472 -6.96 -10.85 32.98
N LYS A 473 -7.80 -10.67 34.00
CA LYS A 473 -9.14 -10.08 33.87
C LYS A 473 -9.29 -8.90 34.82
N VAL A 474 -9.75 -7.78 34.29
CA VAL A 474 -10.08 -6.58 35.07
C VAL A 474 -11.59 -6.56 35.31
N GLU A 475 -12.02 -6.51 36.55
CA GLU A 475 -13.43 -6.48 36.96
C GLU A 475 -13.77 -5.17 37.66
N GLY A 476 -15.04 -4.79 37.64
CA GLY A 476 -15.53 -3.63 38.39
C GLY A 476 -15.46 -2.31 37.64
N LEU A 477 -15.47 -2.34 36.30
CA LEU A 477 -15.46 -1.12 35.49
C LEU A 477 -16.88 -0.56 35.36
N GLY A 478 -17.02 0.77 35.25
CA GLY A 478 -18.32 1.44 35.09
C GLY A 478 -18.22 2.97 35.14
N LEU A 479 -19.34 3.64 34.84
CA LEU A 479 -19.45 5.10 34.89
C LEU A 479 -19.47 5.63 36.33
N GLY A 480 -19.18 6.92 36.53
CA GLY A 480 -19.24 7.54 37.87
C GLY A 480 -17.88 7.68 38.55
N THR A 481 -17.92 8.23 39.77
CA THR A 481 -16.75 8.47 40.63
C THR A 481 -16.90 7.72 41.97
N PRO A 482 -15.82 7.59 42.78
CA PRO A 482 -15.92 6.98 44.12
C PRO A 482 -16.95 7.66 45.03
N GLU A 483 -17.12 8.98 44.93
CA GLU A 483 -18.04 9.76 45.76
C GLU A 483 -19.51 9.63 45.30
N THR A 484 -19.72 9.36 44.02
CA THR A 484 -21.06 9.30 43.39
C THR A 484 -21.24 8.06 42.51
N PRO A 485 -21.07 6.84 43.05
CA PRO A 485 -20.97 5.61 42.25
C PRO A 485 -22.27 5.25 41.51
N HIS A 486 -23.40 5.81 41.89
CA HIS A 486 -24.71 5.56 41.28
C HIS A 486 -25.08 6.55 40.16
N LEU A 487 -24.26 7.57 39.89
CA LEU A 487 -24.50 8.54 38.83
C LEU A 487 -23.74 8.16 37.56
N ALA A 488 -24.40 8.31 36.41
CA ALA A 488 -23.83 8.02 35.09
C ALA A 488 -22.93 9.17 34.59
N ILE A 489 -21.88 9.49 35.35
CA ILE A 489 -20.88 10.50 34.95
C ILE A 489 -19.97 9.88 33.90
N HIS A 490 -19.73 10.60 32.80
CA HIS A 490 -18.91 10.12 31.67
C HIS A 490 -17.44 9.98 32.08
N THR A 491 -17.07 8.77 32.50
CA THR A 491 -15.70 8.39 32.86
C THR A 491 -15.21 7.28 31.94
N SER A 492 -13.90 7.13 31.82
CA SER A 492 -13.28 6.18 30.89
C SER A 492 -12.16 5.40 31.56
N PHE A 493 -11.76 4.28 30.95
CA PHE A 493 -10.64 3.46 31.40
C PHE A 493 -9.69 3.18 30.23
N SER A 494 -8.39 3.02 30.51
CA SER A 494 -7.43 2.47 29.56
C SER A 494 -6.71 1.28 30.19
N LEU A 495 -6.65 0.17 29.45
CA LEU A 495 -6.06 -1.09 29.87
C LEU A 495 -5.04 -1.54 28.83
N LYS A 496 -3.85 -1.95 29.27
CA LYS A 496 -2.82 -2.52 28.39
C LYS A 496 -2.47 -3.93 28.86
N PHE A 497 -2.63 -4.89 27.96
CA PHE A 497 -2.24 -6.28 28.14
C PHE A 497 -0.96 -6.57 27.35
N GLN A 498 -0.04 -7.33 27.94
CA GLN A 498 1.20 -7.73 27.31
C GLN A 498 1.43 -9.23 27.48
N TRP A 499 1.90 -9.89 26.42
CA TRP A 499 2.29 -11.28 26.48
C TRP A 499 3.44 -11.49 27.46
N VAL A 500 3.28 -12.43 28.39
CA VAL A 500 4.30 -12.89 29.32
C VAL A 500 4.39 -14.41 29.27
N GLU A 501 5.60 -14.93 29.36
CA GLU A 501 5.86 -16.36 29.48
C GLU A 501 5.51 -16.87 30.89
N ALA A 502 5.35 -18.18 31.05
CA ALA A 502 5.05 -18.80 32.33
C ALA A 502 6.12 -18.50 33.40
N GLU A 503 5.70 -18.14 34.61
CA GLU A 503 6.64 -17.94 35.73
C GLU A 503 7.33 -19.27 36.08
N GLY A 504 8.66 -19.31 35.94
CA GLY A 504 9.49 -20.48 36.28
C GLY A 504 10.08 -21.26 35.09
N ALA A 505 9.91 -20.79 33.86
CA ALA A 505 10.60 -21.39 32.70
C ALA A 505 12.11 -21.07 32.74
N PRO A 506 13.01 -22.06 32.58
CA PRO A 506 14.44 -21.80 32.42
C PRO A 506 14.69 -20.99 31.14
N PRO A 507 15.75 -20.17 31.08
CA PRO A 507 15.98 -19.28 29.95
C PRO A 507 16.07 -20.08 28.64
N PRO A 508 15.49 -19.57 27.54
CA PRO A 508 15.50 -20.27 26.28
C PRO A 508 16.96 -20.47 25.82
N PRO A 509 17.31 -21.67 25.33
CA PRO A 509 18.64 -21.92 24.80
C PRO A 509 18.90 -20.99 23.62
N LYS A 510 20.15 -20.56 23.47
CA LYS A 510 20.53 -19.58 22.44
C LYS A 510 20.17 -20.12 21.04
N PRO A 511 19.82 -19.27 20.06
CA PRO A 511 19.43 -19.69 18.71
C PRO A 511 20.40 -20.68 18.05
N GLU A 512 21.69 -20.58 18.35
CA GLU A 512 22.74 -21.50 17.90
C GLU A 512 22.61 -22.92 18.50
N GLU A 513 22.23 -23.05 19.76
CA GLU A 513 22.02 -24.36 20.42
C GLU A 513 20.73 -25.06 19.93
N LEU A 514 19.70 -24.28 19.58
CA LEU A 514 18.46 -24.81 19.00
C LEU A 514 18.71 -25.33 17.57
N ALA A 515 19.47 -24.60 16.76
CA ALA A 515 19.89 -25.02 15.43
C ALA A 515 20.72 -26.32 15.48
N GLN A 516 21.65 -26.43 16.43
CA GLN A 516 22.52 -27.60 16.55
C GLN A 516 21.78 -28.86 17.05
N THR A 517 20.80 -28.71 17.94
CA THR A 517 19.95 -29.83 18.39
C THR A 517 18.91 -30.26 17.35
N LEU A 518 18.37 -29.30 16.59
CA LEU A 518 17.50 -29.60 15.46
C LEU A 518 18.28 -30.32 14.34
N TRP A 519 19.54 -29.91 14.11
CA TRP A 519 20.47 -30.58 13.21
C TRP A 519 20.70 -32.05 13.59
N GLU A 520 21.13 -32.34 14.82
CA GLU A 520 21.40 -33.73 15.24
C GLU A 520 20.16 -34.62 15.15
N THR A 521 18.98 -34.06 15.41
CA THR A 521 17.70 -34.77 15.27
C THR A 521 17.39 -35.09 13.80
N ALA A 522 17.52 -34.10 12.90
CA ALA A 522 17.29 -34.27 11.47
C ALA A 522 18.28 -35.27 10.84
N LYS A 523 19.57 -35.17 11.21
CA LYS A 523 20.64 -36.07 10.75
C LYS A 523 20.35 -37.52 11.15
N ALA A 524 19.99 -37.76 12.41
CA ALA A 524 19.65 -39.08 12.91
C ALA A 524 18.45 -39.69 12.17
N SER A 525 17.43 -38.87 11.83
CA SER A 525 16.27 -39.31 11.06
C SER A 525 16.58 -39.63 9.59
N ALA A 526 17.57 -38.95 8.99
CA ALA A 526 17.97 -39.18 7.60
C ALA A 526 18.91 -40.39 7.39
N SER A 527 19.61 -40.83 8.44
CA SER A 527 20.69 -41.81 8.37
C SER A 527 20.36 -43.27 7.94
N PRO A 528 19.10 -43.78 7.86
CA PRO A 528 18.87 -45.16 7.42
C PRO A 528 18.43 -45.35 5.96
N HIS A 529 18.21 -44.29 5.17
CA HIS A 529 17.59 -44.43 3.85
C HIS A 529 18.61 -44.37 2.72
N GLY A 530 19.04 -45.56 2.28
CA GLY A 530 20.04 -45.78 1.24
C GLY A 530 19.85 -44.94 -0.04
N LEU A 531 20.99 -44.45 -0.53
CA LEU A 531 21.16 -43.70 -1.77
C LEU A 531 20.74 -44.55 -2.98
N ILE A 532 19.47 -44.47 -3.39
CA ILE A 532 18.95 -44.49 -4.77
C ILE A 532 17.44 -44.22 -4.63
N MET A 533 17.03 -42.95 -4.81
CA MET A 533 15.63 -42.56 -4.99
C MET A 533 15.55 -41.40 -5.98
N PRO A 534 14.50 -41.31 -6.82
CA PRO A 534 14.36 -40.26 -7.82
C PRO A 534 14.34 -38.88 -7.18
N LEU A 535 15.06 -37.95 -7.81
CA LEU A 535 15.09 -36.55 -7.39
C LEU A 535 13.72 -35.92 -7.66
N ASN A 536 13.04 -35.48 -6.60
CA ASN A 536 11.86 -34.63 -6.74
C ASN A 536 12.31 -33.17 -6.90
N LYS A 537 12.42 -32.69 -8.14
CA LYS A 537 12.76 -31.28 -8.42
C LYS A 537 11.66 -30.30 -8.00
N GLU A 538 10.45 -30.79 -7.78
CA GLU A 538 9.32 -29.98 -7.35
C GLU A 538 9.23 -29.83 -5.82
N ALA A 539 10.07 -30.55 -5.07
CA ALA A 539 10.09 -30.49 -3.62
C ALA A 539 10.41 -29.06 -3.12
N PRO A 540 9.69 -28.56 -2.11
CA PRO A 540 9.95 -27.23 -1.55
C PRO A 540 11.38 -27.13 -0.97
N THR A 541 11.87 -28.22 -0.36
CA THR A 541 13.26 -28.30 0.12
C THR A 541 14.30 -28.21 -1.00
N PHE A 542 14.02 -28.82 -2.16
CA PHE A 542 14.90 -28.76 -3.33
C PHE A 542 14.93 -27.37 -3.96
N LYS A 543 13.78 -26.72 -4.12
CA LYS A 543 13.69 -25.36 -4.70
C LYS A 543 14.48 -24.36 -3.85
N VAL A 544 14.27 -24.38 -2.53
CA VAL A 544 15.03 -23.53 -1.59
C VAL A 544 16.53 -23.83 -1.65
N ALA A 545 16.93 -25.11 -1.71
CA ALA A 545 18.35 -25.45 -1.83
C ALA A 545 19.01 -24.97 -3.13
N GLN A 546 18.27 -24.93 -4.24
CA GLN A 546 18.77 -24.37 -5.51
C GLN A 546 18.90 -22.84 -5.44
N GLU A 547 17.91 -22.14 -4.88
CA GLU A 547 17.96 -20.69 -4.67
C GLU A 547 19.13 -20.27 -3.77
N GLN A 548 19.43 -21.08 -2.75
CA GLN A 548 20.48 -20.82 -1.76
C GLN A 548 21.84 -21.39 -2.15
N GLY A 549 21.97 -22.02 -3.33
CA GLY A 549 23.23 -22.57 -3.82
C GLY A 549 23.81 -23.70 -2.97
N LEU A 550 22.97 -24.51 -2.32
CA LEU A 550 23.42 -25.52 -1.34
C LEU A 550 24.00 -26.81 -1.96
N GLY A 551 24.09 -26.88 -3.29
CA GLY A 551 24.70 -27.98 -4.04
C GLY A 551 23.78 -29.19 -4.21
N PHE A 552 24.37 -30.37 -4.45
CA PHE A 552 23.61 -31.59 -4.70
C PHE A 552 22.90 -32.10 -3.44
N ARG A 553 21.74 -32.72 -3.66
CA ARG A 553 20.97 -33.40 -2.63
C ARG A 553 21.67 -34.68 -2.17
N LEU A 554 21.72 -34.90 -0.85
CA LEU A 554 22.35 -36.06 -0.22
C LEU A 554 21.35 -36.98 0.53
N SER A 555 20.14 -36.50 0.84
CA SER A 555 19.08 -37.31 1.50
C SER A 555 17.71 -37.18 0.82
N PRO A 556 16.76 -38.10 1.08
CA PRO A 556 15.33 -37.82 0.85
C PRO A 556 14.79 -36.70 1.74
N GLU A 557 13.59 -36.22 1.43
CA GLU A 557 12.80 -35.44 2.39
C GLU A 557 12.37 -36.40 3.51
N VAL A 558 12.65 -36.02 4.75
CA VAL A 558 12.34 -36.83 5.93
C VAL A 558 11.46 -36.01 6.86
N GLU A 559 10.33 -36.59 7.23
CA GLU A 559 9.53 -36.05 8.32
C GLU A 559 10.10 -36.52 9.66
N PHE A 560 10.25 -35.60 10.59
CA PHE A 560 10.70 -35.91 11.95
C PHE A 560 10.01 -35.00 12.96
N THR A 561 10.01 -35.42 14.23
CA THR A 561 9.42 -34.64 15.32
C THR A 561 10.53 -34.11 16.22
N PHE A 562 10.51 -32.82 16.52
CA PHE A 562 11.41 -32.20 17.47
C PHE A 562 10.61 -31.27 18.40
N LYS A 563 10.78 -31.43 19.72
CA LYS A 563 10.04 -30.67 20.75
C LYS A 563 8.53 -30.59 20.45
N ASP A 564 7.92 -31.75 20.19
CA ASP A 564 6.49 -31.96 19.91
C ASP A 564 5.94 -31.30 18.64
N LYS A 565 6.81 -30.76 17.79
CA LYS A 565 6.45 -30.22 16.48
C LYS A 565 6.97 -31.11 15.36
N LYS A 566 6.21 -31.17 14.27
CA LYS A 566 6.60 -31.93 13.07
C LYS A 566 7.42 -31.05 12.14
N TYR A 567 8.43 -31.64 11.54
CA TYR A 567 9.31 -30.99 10.59
C TYR A 567 9.49 -31.87 9.35
N LEU A 568 9.73 -31.24 8.20
CA LEU A 568 10.18 -31.88 6.96
C LEU A 568 11.58 -31.35 6.64
N GLY A 569 12.58 -32.22 6.56
CA GLY A 569 13.97 -31.81 6.31
C GLY A 569 14.65 -32.57 5.18
N GLN A 570 15.64 -31.94 4.55
CA GLN A 570 16.48 -32.55 3.51
C GLN A 570 17.93 -32.03 3.57
N ILE A 571 18.88 -32.93 3.29
CA ILE A 571 20.34 -32.67 3.35
C ILE A 571 20.90 -32.39 1.95
N PHE A 572 21.76 -31.36 1.84
CA PHE A 572 22.52 -30.98 0.64
C PHE A 572 24.03 -30.83 0.95
N GLU A 573 24.86 -30.67 -0.08
CA GLU A 573 26.33 -30.61 0.03
C GLU A 573 26.87 -29.50 0.95
N GLN A 574 26.24 -28.33 0.89
CA GLN A 574 26.67 -27.11 1.59
C GLN A 574 25.74 -26.69 2.73
N GLY A 575 24.66 -27.45 2.98
CA GLY A 575 23.72 -27.11 4.04
C GLY A 575 22.45 -27.96 4.03
N TYR A 576 21.51 -27.58 4.89
CA TYR A 576 20.30 -28.32 5.19
C TYR A 576 19.09 -27.40 5.09
N VAL A 577 17.98 -27.93 4.60
CA VAL A 577 16.71 -27.20 4.52
C VAL A 577 15.68 -27.94 5.35
N ILE A 578 15.03 -27.23 6.28
CA ILE A 578 14.03 -27.77 7.20
C ILE A 578 12.79 -26.86 7.20
N PHE A 579 11.60 -27.44 7.15
CA PHE A 579 10.32 -26.76 7.36
C PHE A 579 9.65 -27.28 8.63
N GLU A 580 9.06 -26.39 9.43
CA GLU A 580 8.07 -26.80 10.44
C GLU A 580 6.77 -27.11 9.71
N VAL A 581 6.19 -28.29 9.84
CA VAL A 581 4.93 -28.64 9.13
C VAL A 581 3.74 -28.08 9.92
N PRO A 582 2.83 -27.28 9.30
CA PRO A 582 2.68 -27.01 7.86
C PRO A 582 3.17 -25.62 7.38
N LYS A 583 4.10 -24.98 8.08
CA LYS A 583 4.72 -23.71 7.70
C LYS A 583 5.74 -23.91 6.58
N TRP A 584 5.27 -23.82 5.34
CA TRP A 584 6.08 -24.06 4.13
C TRP A 584 6.73 -22.79 3.55
N ASP A 585 6.40 -21.64 4.12
CA ASP A 585 6.88 -20.31 3.74
C ASP A 585 8.04 -19.80 4.61
N GLU A 586 8.38 -20.53 5.68
CA GLU A 586 9.45 -20.20 6.62
C GLU A 586 10.53 -21.31 6.64
N PRO A 587 11.37 -21.46 5.59
CA PRO A 587 12.44 -22.45 5.57
C PRO A 587 13.54 -22.09 6.57
N ILE A 588 13.93 -23.07 7.37
CA ILE A 588 15.12 -23.01 8.22
C ILE A 588 16.28 -23.58 7.40
N ILE A 589 17.24 -22.71 7.08
CA ILE A 589 18.46 -23.08 6.34
C ILE A 589 19.63 -23.13 7.32
N LEU A 590 20.26 -24.30 7.42
CA LEU A 590 21.44 -24.49 8.26
C LEU A 590 22.66 -24.71 7.35
N PRO A 591 23.65 -23.79 7.34
CA PRO A 591 24.86 -23.99 6.55
C PRO A 591 25.70 -25.13 7.14
N ARG A 592 26.48 -25.81 6.30
CA ARG A 592 27.44 -26.82 6.76
C ARG A 592 28.60 -26.16 7.50
N GLU A 593 28.98 -26.70 8.65
CA GLU A 593 30.12 -26.20 9.42
C GLU A 593 31.45 -26.34 8.64
N GLU A 594 32.29 -25.31 8.74
CA GLU A 594 33.57 -25.28 8.04
C GLU A 594 34.52 -26.32 8.64
N GLY A 595 34.98 -27.28 7.82
CA GLY A 595 35.86 -28.37 8.25
C GLY A 595 35.18 -29.67 8.69
N SER A 596 33.84 -29.78 8.65
CA SER A 596 33.17 -31.08 8.86
C SER A 596 33.53 -32.07 7.74
N PRO A 597 33.66 -33.38 8.02
CA PRO A 597 33.81 -34.43 7.01
C PRO A 597 32.75 -34.29 5.91
N HIS A 598 33.08 -34.65 4.67
CA HIS A 598 32.05 -34.68 3.64
C HIS A 598 30.97 -35.67 4.05
N PRO A 599 29.65 -35.37 3.92
CA PRO A 599 28.63 -36.31 4.36
C PRO A 599 28.76 -37.72 3.77
N TRP A 600 29.41 -37.87 2.60
CA TRP A 600 29.78 -39.15 1.98
C TRP A 600 30.84 -39.96 2.75
N GLU A 601 31.52 -39.36 3.72
CA GLU A 601 32.52 -39.99 4.59
C GLU A 601 31.90 -40.53 5.89
N THR A 602 30.65 -40.13 6.20
CA THR A 602 29.92 -40.52 7.42
C THR A 602 28.56 -41.21 7.17
N LEU A 603 28.10 -41.21 5.92
CA LEU A 603 27.00 -42.03 5.38
C LEU A 603 27.59 -43.28 4.73
#